data_AF-A0A8T3XH26-F1
#
_entry.id   AF-A0A8T3XH26-F1
#
_cell.length_a   1.000
_cell.length_b   1.000
_cell.length_c   1.000
_cell.angle_alpha   90.00
_cell.angle_beta   90.00
_cell.angle_gamma   90.00
#
_symmetry.space_group_name_H-M   'P 1'
#
loop_
_entity.id
_entity.type
_entity.pdbx_description
1 polymer ?
#
loop_
_entity_poly.entity_id
_entity_poly.type
_entity_poly.pdbx_seq_one_letter_code
_entity_poly.pdbx_strand_id
1 'polypeptide(L)'
;MAHEHLIKWGKSAFERGLSLARIENYLLKRGMKQHEALKALHEITAFEHKIHKEAENIRKELLSIPILLLLIASGVIVLYLFGVMKAR
;
A
#
# COMPACT_ATOMS: atom_id res chain seq x y z
N MET A 1 -14.99 25.66 -8.50
CA MET A 1 -13.53 25.83 -8.69
C MET A 1 -12.74 26.04 -7.39
N ALA A 2 -13.30 26.57 -6.29
CA ALA A 2 -12.53 26.77 -5.04
C ALA A 2 -12.23 25.48 -4.24
N HIS A 3 -13.10 24.47 -4.30
CA HIS A 3 -12.97 23.27 -3.45
C HIS A 3 -11.99 22.23 -4.01
N GLU A 4 -11.77 22.21 -5.33
CA GLU A 4 -10.86 21.27 -5.98
C GLU A 4 -9.39 21.49 -5.59
N HIS A 5 -8.99 22.77 -5.44
CA HIS A 5 -7.67 23.14 -4.91
C HIS A 5 -7.47 22.68 -3.45
N LEU A 6 -8.54 22.72 -2.64
CA LEU A 6 -8.49 22.30 -1.23
C LEU A 6 -8.40 20.78 -1.12
N ILE A 7 -9.08 20.03 -2.00
CA ILE A 7 -8.96 18.57 -2.09
C ILE A 7 -7.55 18.17 -2.54
N LYS A 8 -6.99 18.82 -3.58
CA LYS A 8 -5.61 18.59 -4.01
C LYS A 8 -4.60 18.90 -2.90
N TRP A 9 -4.81 20.00 -2.18
CA TRP A 9 -3.98 20.32 -1.02
C TRP A 9 -4.09 19.26 0.08
N GLY A 10 -5.32 18.79 0.38
CA GLY A 10 -5.55 17.74 1.36
C GLY A 10 -4.83 16.43 1.01
N LYS A 11 -4.86 16.02 -0.26
CA LYS A 11 -4.10 14.86 -0.75
C LYS A 11 -2.59 15.04 -0.55
N SER A 12 -2.02 16.17 -0.97
CA SER A 12 -0.58 16.41 -0.81
C SER A 12 -0.15 16.56 0.66
N ALA A 13 -1.01 17.17 1.50
CA ALA A 13 -0.77 17.27 2.94
C ALA A 13 -0.76 15.89 3.60
N PHE A 14 -1.69 15.01 3.19
CA PHE A 14 -1.76 13.64 3.67
C PHE A 14 -0.53 12.83 3.26
N GLU A 15 -0.09 12.93 2.00
CA GLU A 15 1.17 12.32 1.51
C GLU A 15 2.40 12.78 2.29
N ARG A 16 2.39 14.02 2.82
CA ARG A 16 3.45 14.56 3.68
C ARG A 16 3.30 14.18 5.16
N GLY A 17 2.33 13.33 5.50
CA GLY A 17 2.12 12.81 6.85
C GLY A 17 1.26 13.71 7.76
N LEU A 18 0.50 14.67 7.23
CA LEU A 18 -0.46 15.39 8.06
C LEU A 18 -1.64 14.48 8.43
N SER A 19 -2.01 14.49 9.71
CA SER A 19 -3.19 13.78 10.21
C SER A 19 -4.47 14.30 9.54
N LEU A 20 -5.42 13.40 9.29
CA LEU A 20 -6.76 13.72 8.76
C LEU A 20 -7.47 14.81 9.57
N ALA A 21 -7.35 14.81 10.90
CA ALA A 21 -7.95 15.86 11.75
C ALA A 21 -7.40 17.26 11.47
N ARG A 22 -6.11 17.36 11.11
CA ARG A 22 -5.47 18.64 10.75
C ARG A 22 -5.91 19.10 9.37
N ILE A 23 -6.11 18.17 8.44
CA ILE A 23 -6.64 18.44 7.11
C ILE A 23 -8.10 18.89 7.21
N GLU A 24 -8.92 18.17 7.98
CA GLU A 24 -10.32 18.52 8.26
C GLU A 24 -10.45 19.94 8.82
N ASN A 25 -9.71 20.25 9.89
CA ASN A 25 -9.75 21.56 10.51
C ASN A 25 -9.35 22.68 9.52
N TYR A 26 -8.38 22.41 8.64
CA TYR A 26 -7.98 23.35 7.60
C TYR A 26 -9.09 23.56 6.55
N LEU A 27 -9.76 22.49 6.11
CA LEU A 27 -10.87 22.56 5.15
C LEU A 27 -12.04 23.36 5.75
N LEU A 28 -12.42 23.08 7.00
CA LEU A 28 -13.47 23.79 7.72
C LEU A 28 -13.13 25.28 7.89
N LYS A 29 -11.89 25.61 8.29
CA LYS A 29 -11.42 27.00 8.42
C LYS A 29 -11.44 27.78 7.10
N ARG A 30 -11.35 27.09 5.96
CA ARG A 30 -11.44 27.70 4.63
C ARG A 30 -12.88 27.90 4.14
N GLY A 31 -13.87 27.65 4.99
CA GLY A 31 -15.28 27.84 4.69
C GLY A 31 -15.92 26.66 3.94
N MET A 32 -15.25 25.50 3.89
CA MET A 32 -15.85 24.29 3.35
C MET A 32 -16.91 23.77 4.32
N LYS A 33 -18.08 23.37 3.81
CA LYS A 33 -19.12 22.79 4.67
C LYS A 33 -18.63 21.47 5.25
N GLN A 34 -19.08 21.14 6.46
CA GLN A 34 -18.60 19.95 7.16
C GLN A 34 -18.88 18.65 6.39
N HIS A 35 -20.03 18.54 5.72
CA HIS A 35 -20.33 17.39 4.86
C HIS A 35 -19.37 17.29 3.64
N GLU A 36 -19.00 18.41 3.04
CA GLU A 36 -18.05 18.45 1.91
C GLU A 36 -16.63 18.13 2.35
N ALA A 37 -16.22 18.63 3.53
CA ALA A 37 -14.93 18.29 4.13
C ALA A 37 -14.85 16.79 4.46
N LEU A 38 -15.93 16.20 4.99
CA LEU A 38 -16.01 14.77 5.25
C LEU A 38 -15.90 13.95 3.96
N LYS A 39 -16.57 14.38 2.90
CA LYS A 39 -16.49 13.74 1.58
C LYS A 39 -15.08 13.82 0.99
N ALA A 40 -14.43 14.99 1.11
CA ALA A 40 -13.04 15.17 0.70
C ALA A 40 -12.08 14.27 1.50
N LEU A 41 -12.26 14.13 2.81
CA LEU A 41 -11.46 13.25 3.65
C LEU A 41 -11.68 11.77 3.30
N HIS A 42 -12.92 11.39 2.97
CA HIS A 42 -13.25 10.04 2.51
C HIS A 42 -12.56 9.71 1.17
N GLU A 43 -12.55 10.66 0.23
CA GLU A 43 -11.80 10.51 -1.02
C GLU A 43 -10.28 10.42 -0.80
N ILE A 44 -9.74 11.11 0.21
CA ILE A 44 -8.31 11.05 0.58
C ILE A 44 -7.98 9.68 1.22
N THR A 45 -8.80 9.18 2.13
CA THR A 45 -8.58 7.87 2.79
C THR A 45 -8.83 6.67 1.88
N ALA A 46 -9.76 6.78 0.92
CA ALA A 46 -9.96 5.74 -0.09
C ALA A 46 -8.71 5.54 -0.97
N PHE A 47 -7.97 6.62 -1.24
CA PHE A 47 -6.71 6.56 -1.96
C PHE A 47 -5.62 5.82 -1.15
N GLU A 48 -5.54 6.07 0.16
CA GLU A 48 -4.64 5.36 1.07
C GLU A 48 -4.91 3.86 1.10
N HIS A 49 -6.19 3.47 1.24
CA HIS A 49 -6.55 2.05 1.31
C HIS A 49 -6.14 1.29 0.04
N LYS A 50 -6.27 1.94 -1.12
CA LYS A 50 -5.84 1.36 -2.40
C LYS A 50 -4.32 1.21 -2.48
N ILE A 51 -3.56 2.23 -2.07
CA ILE A 51 -2.09 2.20 -2.07
C ILE A 51 -1.56 1.15 -1.09
N HIS A 52 -2.13 1.06 0.12
CA HIS A 52 -1.72 0.05 1.10
C HIS A 52 -1.99 -1.37 0.60
N LYS A 53 -3.13 -1.60 -0.06
CA LYS A 53 -3.47 -2.89 -0.62
C LYS A 53 -2.55 -3.28 -1.79
N GLU A 54 -2.20 -2.33 -2.65
CA GLU A 54 -1.21 -2.54 -3.73
C GLU A 54 0.18 -2.83 -3.16
N ALA A 55 0.62 -2.07 -2.14
CA ALA A 55 1.91 -2.29 -1.48
C ALA A 55 1.97 -3.66 -0.79
N GLU A 56 0.88 -4.10 -0.16
CA GLU A 56 0.80 -5.43 0.44
C GLU A 56 0.86 -6.55 -0.60
N ASN A 57 0.18 -6.37 -1.74
CA ASN A 57 0.26 -7.32 -2.87
C ASN A 57 1.68 -7.40 -3.44
N ILE A 58 2.33 -6.25 -3.69
CA ILE A 58 3.71 -6.22 -4.18
C ILE A 58 4.64 -6.90 -3.18
N ARG A 59 4.46 -6.66 -1.88
CA ARG A 59 5.25 -7.32 -0.82
C ARG A 59 5.04 -8.84 -0.80
N LYS A 60 3.81 -9.31 -1.00
CA LYS A 60 3.51 -10.76 -1.10
C LYS A 60 4.16 -11.40 -2.31
N GLU A 61 4.13 -10.76 -3.48
CA GLU A 61 4.81 -11.26 -4.69
C GLU A 61 6.33 -11.23 -4.56
N LEU A 62 6.90 -10.17 -3.98
CA LEU A 62 8.34 -10.06 -3.79
C LEU A 62 8.88 -11.12 -2.82
N LEU A 63 8.09 -11.50 -1.81
CA LEU A 63 8.44 -12.55 -0.87
C LEU A 63 8.20 -13.97 -1.42
N SER A 64 7.25 -14.16 -2.33
CA SER A 64 6.93 -15.49 -2.89
C SER A 64 8.01 -16.00 -3.84
N ILE A 65 8.63 -15.12 -4.64
CA ILE A 65 9.68 -15.47 -5.61
C ILE A 65 10.91 -16.16 -4.96
N PRO A 66 11.57 -15.59 -3.93
CA PRO A 66 12.72 -16.23 -3.30
C PRO A 66 12.36 -17.52 -2.56
N ILE A 67 11.15 -17.61 -2.01
CA ILE A 67 10.65 -18.84 -1.37
C ILE A 67 10.50 -19.96 -2.40
N LEU A 68 9.94 -19.66 -3.57
CA LEU A 68 9.78 -20.64 -4.64
C LEU A 68 11.12 -21.15 -5.16
N LEU A 69 12.10 -20.25 -5.33
CA LEU A 69 13.47 -20.59 -5.73
C LEU A 69 14.17 -21.50 -4.70
N LEU A 70 14.02 -21.22 -3.41
CA LEU A 70 14.55 -22.06 -2.33
C LEU A 70 13.97 -23.48 -2.37
N LEU A 71 12.66 -23.60 -2.59
CA LEU A 71 12.00 -24.90 -2.72
C LEU A 71 12.54 -25.70 -3.91
N ILE A 72 12.68 -25.07 -5.07
CA ILE A 72 13.24 -25.72 -6.27
C ILE A 72 14.68 -26.18 -6.00
N ALA A 73 15.53 -25.31 -5.44
CA ALA A 73 16.92 -25.64 -5.12
C ALA A 73 17.00 -26.82 -4.14
N SER A 74 16.17 -26.81 -3.10
CA SER A 74 16.12 -27.91 -2.12
C SER A 74 15.68 -29.23 -2.75
N GLY A 75 14.70 -29.21 -3.67
CA GLY A 75 14.27 -30.39 -4.41
C GLY A 75 15.36 -30.98 -5.29
N VAL A 76 16.13 -30.13 -5.99
CA VAL A 76 17.27 -30.58 -6.82
C VAL A 76 18.35 -31.25 -5.96
N ILE A 77 18.66 -30.68 -4.79
CA ILE A 77 19.62 -31.25 -3.84
C ILE A 77 19.16 -32.63 -3.36
N VAL A 78 17.89 -32.77 -3.00
CA VAL A 78 17.32 -34.06 -2.56
C VAL A 78 17.40 -35.12 -3.67
N LEU A 79 17.06 -34.76 -4.91
CA LEU A 79 17.15 -35.68 -6.05
C LEU A 79 18.61 -36.12 -6.31
N TYR A 80 19.56 -35.18 -6.22
CA TYR A 80 20.97 -35.49 -6.37
C TYR A 80 21.46 -36.48 -5.28
N LEU A 81 21.15 -36.20 -4.01
CA LEU A 81 21.52 -37.07 -2.90
C LEU A 81 20.90 -38.47 -3.05
N PHE A 82 19.63 -38.55 -3.44
CA PHE A 82 18.96 -39.83 -3.68
C PHE A 82 19.60 -40.62 -4.84
N GLY A 83 19.94 -39.94 -5.94
CA GLY A 83 20.63 -40.56 -7.07
C GLY A 83 22.01 -41.10 -6.69
N VAL A 84 22.80 -40.33 -5.93
CA VAL A 84 24.11 -40.76 -5.43
C VAL A 84 24.00 -41.95 -4.48
N MET A 85 23.01 -41.96 -3.58
CA MET A 85 22.78 -43.07 -2.67
C MET A 85 22.34 -44.36 -3.38
N LYS A 86 21.60 -44.25 -4.49
CA LYS A 86 21.14 -45.40 -5.27
C LYS A 86 22.20 -45.94 -6.24
N ALA A 87 23.23 -45.15 -6.54
CA ALA A 87 24.34 -45.52 -7.42
C ALA A 87 25.54 -46.14 -6.67
N ARG A 88 25.53 -46.14 -5.33
CA ARG A 88 26.43 -46.93 -4.47
C ARG A 88 25.79 -48.25 -4.11
#